data_AF-A0A7K3XXK6-F1
#
_entry.id   AF-A0A7K3XXK6-F1
#
_cell.length_a   1.000
_cell.length_b   1.000
_cell.length_c   1.000
_cell.angle_alpha   90.00
_cell.angle_beta   90.00
_cell.angle_gamma   90.00
#
_symmetry.space_group_name_H-M   'P 1'
#
loop_
_entity.id
_entity.type
_entity.pdbx_description
1 polymer ?
#
loop_
_entity_poly.entity_id
_entity_poly.type
_entity_poly.pdbx_seq_one_letter_code
_entity_poly.pdbx_strand_id
1 'polypeptide(L)'
;MTGFAPMPNRPSWTELKLTLDVPANENTIVIDTETTGIDREKDEVLSLAIVDLDGNELFYSLIRPTTRKRWPKAQEVHGIAWADVKDKPTISDLADEIMGIIESSNCIIGYNVGFDIDVLENSGLPRIEKRRYDLMERYAQCYGRYSEKTGDYAWCKLSRLASKYRYRYEEHNALEDAKATAHCFKRFRAACESEWPRAEEERREHVLKIKKAEAIKEIKEREAAELSALDEKIDPVRAEIDKNKANIEERTKSEATSGVLSAVLLLLICLTFSWPIVPFVLTAFAVPSIAWLLVSAVSKSESTRKLPGLEARIKLLENEREEIEEKYREEKREARKKLGGDALKSKRNDESA
;
A
#
# COMPACT_ATOMS: atom_id res chain seq x y z
N MET A 1 11.66 -13.85 4.26
CA MET A 1 10.83 -13.04 3.34
C MET A 1 9.38 -13.42 3.55
N THR A 2 8.60 -12.60 4.22
CA THR A 2 7.13 -12.70 4.20
C THR A 2 6.61 -11.29 4.00
N GLY A 3 6.49 -10.91 2.73
CA GLY A 3 5.89 -9.64 2.34
C GLY A 3 4.43 -9.67 2.73
N PHE A 4 4.06 -8.89 3.73
CA PHE A 4 2.69 -8.43 3.89
C PHE A 4 2.43 -7.48 2.71
N ALA A 5 1.79 -8.00 1.66
CA ALA A 5 1.13 -7.15 0.69
C ALA A 5 0.04 -6.34 1.43
N PRO A 6 -0.18 -5.06 1.10
CA PRO A 6 -1.28 -4.29 1.67
C PRO A 6 -2.60 -4.94 1.19
N MET A 7 -3.35 -5.52 2.13
CA MET A 7 -4.62 -6.18 1.83
C MET A 7 -5.76 -5.15 1.79
N PRO A 8 -6.66 -5.21 0.80
CA PRO A 8 -7.81 -4.31 0.72
C PRO A 8 -8.81 -4.61 1.86
N ASN A 9 -9.45 -3.57 2.39
CA ASN A 9 -10.53 -3.61 3.39
C ASN A 9 -10.19 -4.13 4.79
N ARG A 10 -9.00 -3.84 5.33
CA ARG A 10 -8.83 -3.90 6.79
C ARG A 10 -9.35 -2.59 7.40
N PRO A 11 -10.30 -2.61 8.35
CA PRO A 11 -10.64 -1.39 9.08
C PRO A 11 -9.37 -0.77 9.65
N SER A 12 -9.30 0.55 9.59
CA SER A 12 -8.16 1.28 10.14
C SER A 12 -8.03 0.95 11.63
N TRP A 13 -6.83 1.06 12.18
CA TRP A 13 -6.61 0.72 13.59
C TRP A 13 -7.42 1.60 14.54
N THR A 14 -7.69 2.84 14.14
CA THR A 14 -8.63 3.74 14.84
C THR A 14 -10.06 3.15 14.87
N GLU A 15 -10.53 2.57 13.76
CA GLU A 15 -11.86 1.92 13.67
C GLU A 15 -11.90 0.61 14.46
N LEU A 16 -10.83 -0.19 14.44
CA LEU A 16 -10.73 -1.41 15.25
C LEU A 16 -10.64 -1.08 16.74
N LYS A 17 -9.91 -0.03 17.12
CA LYS A 17 -9.80 0.39 18.53
C LYS A 17 -11.14 0.84 19.11
N LEU A 18 -11.89 1.64 18.36
CA LEU A 18 -13.26 2.07 18.73
C LEU A 18 -14.24 0.90 18.90
N THR A 19 -13.99 -0.22 18.21
CA THR A 19 -14.84 -1.41 18.29
C THR A 19 -14.35 -2.45 19.30
N LEU A 20 -13.07 -2.41 19.69
CA LEU A 20 -12.45 -3.23 20.73
C LEU A 20 -12.69 -2.70 22.15
N ASP A 21 -13.01 -1.42 22.30
CA ASP A 21 -13.50 -0.86 23.56
C ASP A 21 -14.89 -1.44 23.88
N VAL A 22 -14.94 -2.65 24.42
CA VAL A 22 -15.95 -3.02 25.42
C VAL A 22 -15.35 -2.54 26.74
N PRO A 23 -15.82 -1.41 27.30
CA PRO A 23 -15.21 -0.84 28.50
C PRO A 23 -15.15 -1.90 29.60
N ALA A 24 -13.99 -2.01 30.26
CA ALA A 24 -13.69 -3.04 31.26
C ALA A 24 -14.63 -3.03 32.49
N ASN A 25 -15.51 -2.04 32.56
CA ASN A 25 -16.43 -1.68 33.63
C ASN A 25 -17.92 -1.80 33.20
N GLU A 26 -18.21 -2.42 32.05
CA GLU A 26 -19.58 -2.65 31.59
C GLU A 26 -20.14 -4.01 32.02
N ASN A 27 -21.39 -4.03 32.50
CA ASN A 27 -22.18 -5.24 32.72
C ASN A 27 -22.39 -5.96 31.37
N THR A 28 -21.46 -6.85 31.03
CA THR A 28 -21.35 -7.50 29.73
C THR A 28 -21.75 -8.95 29.87
N ILE A 29 -22.65 -9.40 29.01
CA ILE A 29 -23.13 -10.77 28.98
C ILE A 29 -22.68 -11.46 27.70
N VAL A 30 -22.56 -12.79 27.77
CA VAL A 30 -22.26 -13.65 26.63
C VAL A 30 -23.45 -14.56 26.41
N ILE A 31 -23.92 -14.64 25.16
CA ILE A 31 -25.09 -15.42 24.78
C ILE A 31 -24.70 -16.46 23.72
N ASP A 32 -25.33 -17.62 23.81
CA ASP A 32 -25.32 -18.64 22.77
C ASP A 32 -26.68 -19.37 22.75
N THR A 33 -27.08 -19.85 21.57
CA THR A 33 -28.34 -20.57 21.35
C THR A 33 -28.15 -21.87 20.59
N GLU A 34 -28.94 -22.87 20.98
CA GLU A 34 -29.21 -24.04 20.12
C GLU A 34 -30.61 -23.89 19.54
N THR A 35 -30.79 -24.26 18.27
CA THR A 35 -31.98 -23.92 17.50
C THR A 35 -32.48 -25.10 16.67
N THR A 36 -33.70 -25.01 16.13
CA THR A 36 -34.24 -26.04 15.24
C THR A 36 -33.57 -26.09 13.85
N GLY A 37 -32.65 -25.17 13.56
CA GLY A 37 -31.96 -25.04 12.27
C GLY A 37 -31.24 -23.71 12.11
N ILE A 38 -30.86 -23.35 10.88
CA ILE A 38 -29.99 -22.20 10.57
C ILE A 38 -30.74 -21.04 9.87
N ASP A 39 -32.06 -21.14 9.72
CA ASP A 39 -32.89 -20.11 9.10
C ASP A 39 -33.37 -19.12 10.17
N ARG A 40 -32.83 -17.90 10.14
CA ARG A 40 -33.09 -16.84 11.14
C ARG A 40 -34.56 -16.43 11.25
N GLU A 41 -35.33 -16.63 10.19
CA GLU A 41 -36.75 -16.24 10.13
C GLU A 41 -37.70 -17.41 10.42
N LYS A 42 -37.24 -18.66 10.31
CA LYS A 42 -38.11 -19.85 10.39
C LYS A 42 -37.78 -20.82 11.50
N ASP A 43 -36.55 -20.80 12.00
CA ASP A 43 -36.12 -21.68 13.08
C ASP A 43 -36.32 -21.03 14.45
N GLU A 44 -36.56 -21.87 15.44
CA GLU A 44 -36.90 -21.50 16.81
C GLU A 44 -35.77 -21.89 17.76
N VAL A 45 -35.63 -21.16 18.86
CA VAL A 45 -34.70 -21.49 19.94
C VAL A 45 -35.13 -22.76 20.69
N LEU A 46 -34.18 -23.65 20.94
CA LEU A 46 -34.31 -24.89 21.72
C LEU A 46 -33.59 -24.81 23.06
N SER A 47 -32.51 -24.03 23.13
CA SER A 47 -31.85 -23.70 24.38
C SER A 47 -31.21 -22.32 24.28
N LEU A 48 -31.18 -21.61 25.41
CA LEU A 48 -30.53 -20.31 25.54
C LEU A 48 -29.64 -20.35 26.77
N ALA A 49 -28.40 -19.92 26.61
CA ALA A 49 -27.49 -19.64 27.71
C ALA A 49 -27.13 -18.15 27.75
N ILE A 50 -27.08 -17.59 28.95
CA ILE A 50 -26.53 -16.26 29.22
C ILE A 50 -25.53 -16.41 30.37
N VAL A 51 -24.28 -16.00 30.14
CA VAL A 51 -23.22 -16.03 31.14
C VAL A 51 -22.59 -14.66 31.29
N ASP A 52 -21.95 -14.40 32.44
CA ASP A 52 -21.07 -13.25 32.57
C ASP A 52 -19.69 -13.51 31.93
N LEU A 53 -18.82 -12.50 31.92
CA LEU A 53 -17.46 -12.65 31.38
C LEU A 53 -16.57 -13.64 32.15
N ASP A 54 -16.93 -13.99 33.39
CA ASP A 54 -16.25 -15.01 34.18
C ASP A 54 -16.77 -16.43 33.90
N GLY A 55 -17.81 -16.55 33.07
CA GLY A 55 -18.44 -17.81 32.71
C GLY A 55 -19.42 -18.30 33.78
N ASN A 56 -19.80 -17.45 34.73
CA ASN A 56 -20.87 -17.76 35.66
C ASN A 56 -22.20 -17.70 34.92
N GLU A 57 -23.04 -18.70 35.17
CA GLU A 57 -24.37 -18.80 34.59
C GLU A 57 -25.30 -17.74 35.18
N LEU A 58 -25.83 -16.88 34.31
CA LEU A 58 -26.87 -15.90 34.66
C LEU A 58 -28.26 -16.45 34.30
N PHE A 59 -28.34 -17.22 33.21
CA PHE A 59 -29.54 -17.91 32.77
C PHE A 59 -29.16 -19.12 31.91
N TYR A 60 -29.86 -20.23 32.10
CA TYR A 60 -29.85 -21.35 31.18
C TYR A 60 -31.20 -22.06 31.19
N SER A 61 -31.79 -22.27 30.02
CA SER A 61 -32.99 -23.09 29.91
C SER A 61 -33.06 -23.80 28.57
N LEU A 62 -33.60 -25.03 28.61
CA LEU A 62 -34.22 -25.63 27.44
C LEU A 62 -35.56 -24.94 27.18
N ILE A 63 -35.90 -24.75 25.92
CA ILE A 63 -37.04 -23.96 25.47
C ILE A 63 -37.87 -24.80 24.50
N ARG A 64 -39.18 -24.85 24.73
CA ARG A 64 -40.12 -25.55 23.87
C ARG A 64 -40.42 -24.72 22.63
N PRO A 65 -40.10 -25.21 21.41
CA PRO A 65 -40.52 -24.56 20.19
C PRO A 65 -42.04 -24.73 20.00
N THR A 66 -42.66 -23.76 19.35
CA THR A 66 -44.11 -23.66 19.18
C THR A 66 -44.57 -24.15 17.81
N THR A 67 -43.74 -24.04 16.77
CA THR A 67 -44.13 -24.37 15.39
C THR A 67 -43.58 -25.72 14.93
N ARG A 68 -42.37 -26.11 15.34
CA ARG A 68 -41.71 -27.36 14.90
C ARG A 68 -41.66 -28.41 16.01
N LYS A 69 -41.76 -29.68 15.60
CA LYS A 69 -41.58 -30.86 16.49
C LYS A 69 -40.47 -31.81 16.05
N ARG A 70 -39.76 -31.48 14.96
CA ARG A 70 -38.69 -32.30 14.37
C ARG A 70 -37.65 -31.40 13.68
N TRP A 71 -36.37 -31.66 13.91
CA TRP A 71 -35.23 -30.93 13.33
C TRP A 71 -34.01 -31.87 13.18
N PRO A 72 -34.07 -32.89 12.30
CA PRO A 72 -33.07 -33.97 12.31
C PRO A 72 -31.62 -33.51 12.11
N LYS A 73 -31.40 -32.48 11.27
CA LYS A 73 -30.06 -31.94 11.01
C LYS A 73 -29.47 -31.20 12.21
N ALA A 74 -30.28 -30.39 12.89
CA ALA A 74 -29.82 -29.67 14.07
C ALA A 74 -29.66 -30.63 15.27
N GLN A 75 -30.58 -31.58 15.41
CA GLN A 75 -30.51 -32.62 16.44
C GLN A 75 -29.24 -33.50 16.33
N GLU A 76 -28.77 -33.78 15.11
CA GLU A 76 -27.50 -34.50 14.90
C GLU A 76 -26.28 -33.71 15.42
N VAL A 77 -26.38 -32.38 15.49
CA VAL A 77 -25.32 -31.48 15.94
C VAL A 77 -25.35 -31.31 17.46
N HIS A 78 -26.48 -30.87 18.03
CA HIS A 78 -26.60 -30.49 19.45
C HIS A 78 -27.27 -31.55 20.34
N GLY A 79 -27.79 -32.65 19.76
CA GLY A 79 -28.42 -33.75 20.51
C GLY A 79 -29.84 -33.52 21.02
N ILE A 80 -30.27 -32.27 21.26
CA ILE A 80 -31.62 -31.91 21.74
C ILE A 80 -32.74 -32.46 20.83
N ALA A 81 -33.59 -33.34 21.36
CA ALA A 81 -34.75 -33.89 20.69
C ALA A 81 -36.06 -33.22 21.17
N TRP A 82 -37.15 -33.42 20.42
CA TRP A 82 -38.48 -32.95 20.85
C TRP A 82 -38.87 -33.48 22.24
N ALA A 83 -38.45 -34.70 22.59
CA ALA A 83 -38.74 -35.29 23.89
C ALA A 83 -38.12 -34.52 25.07
N ASP A 84 -37.00 -33.82 24.84
CA ASP A 84 -36.28 -33.06 25.86
C ASP A 84 -36.92 -31.69 26.13
N VAL A 85 -37.60 -31.13 25.11
CA VAL A 85 -38.16 -29.78 25.14
C VAL A 85 -39.69 -29.72 25.21
N LYS A 86 -40.42 -30.81 24.91
CA LYS A 86 -41.89 -30.81 24.78
C LYS A 86 -42.65 -30.35 26.04
N ASP A 87 -42.05 -30.50 27.22
CA ASP A 87 -42.64 -30.15 28.53
C ASP A 87 -41.92 -28.95 29.16
N LYS A 88 -41.05 -28.26 28.41
CA LYS A 88 -40.31 -27.07 28.84
C LYS A 88 -41.14 -25.79 28.61
N PRO A 89 -40.81 -24.68 29.28
CA PRO A 89 -41.40 -23.38 28.99
C PRO A 89 -41.14 -22.97 27.53
N THR A 90 -42.05 -22.19 26.96
CA THR A 90 -41.83 -21.49 25.69
C THR A 90 -40.97 -20.24 25.94
N ILE A 91 -40.42 -19.68 24.87
CA ILE A 91 -39.68 -18.41 24.96
C ILE A 91 -40.55 -17.27 25.50
N SER A 92 -41.85 -17.26 25.17
CA SER A 92 -42.79 -16.27 25.69
C SER A 92 -43.00 -16.41 27.20
N ASP A 93 -42.96 -17.64 27.74
CA ASP A 93 -43.04 -17.87 29.19
C ASP A 93 -41.80 -17.34 29.94
N LEU A 94 -40.67 -17.24 29.25
CA LEU A 94 -39.37 -16.81 29.80
C LEU A 94 -39.00 -15.37 29.42
N ALA A 95 -39.84 -14.67 28.66
CA ALA A 95 -39.48 -13.41 28.03
C ALA A 95 -39.09 -12.32 29.04
N ASP A 96 -39.87 -12.17 30.13
CA ASP A 96 -39.61 -11.15 31.15
C ASP A 96 -38.27 -11.38 31.87
N GLU A 97 -37.92 -12.63 32.15
CA GLU A 97 -36.66 -12.99 32.81
C GLU A 97 -35.46 -12.73 31.89
N ILE A 98 -35.53 -13.21 30.64
CA ILE A 98 -34.47 -13.04 29.65
C ILE A 98 -34.25 -11.55 29.34
N MET A 99 -35.34 -10.81 29.10
CA MET A 99 -35.27 -9.38 28.81
C MET A 99 -34.76 -8.59 30.01
N GLY A 100 -35.11 -8.95 31.24
CA GLY A 100 -34.56 -8.32 32.44
C GLY A 100 -33.03 -8.40 32.50
N ILE A 101 -32.46 -9.57 32.17
CA ILE A 101 -30.99 -9.75 32.11
C ILE A 101 -30.39 -8.93 30.97
N ILE A 102 -30.95 -9.04 29.75
CA ILE A 102 -30.47 -8.33 28.57
C ILE A 102 -30.53 -6.82 28.77
N GLU A 103 -31.63 -6.29 29.30
CA GLU A 103 -31.84 -4.86 29.56
C GLU A 103 -30.89 -4.31 30.63
N SER A 104 -30.52 -5.12 31.63
CA SER A 104 -29.51 -4.74 32.63
C SER A 104 -28.09 -4.71 32.06
N SER A 105 -27.84 -5.36 30.93
CA SER A 105 -26.53 -5.41 30.28
C SER A 105 -26.26 -4.17 29.42
N ASN A 106 -24.99 -3.83 29.25
CA ASN A 106 -24.55 -2.77 28.34
C ASN A 106 -24.13 -3.32 26.98
N CYS A 107 -23.62 -4.56 26.95
CA CYS A 107 -23.13 -5.21 25.74
C CYS A 107 -23.41 -6.72 25.78
N ILE A 108 -23.80 -7.24 24.61
CA ILE A 108 -23.97 -8.68 24.35
C ILE A 108 -22.81 -9.15 23.49
N ILE A 109 -22.09 -10.16 23.96
CA ILE A 109 -21.06 -10.87 23.21
C ILE A 109 -21.63 -12.20 22.73
N GLY A 110 -21.25 -12.61 21.53
CA GLY A 110 -21.47 -13.97 21.05
C GLY A 110 -20.49 -14.33 19.94
N TYR A 111 -20.65 -15.52 19.38
CA TYR A 111 -19.81 -16.01 18.29
C TYR A 111 -20.69 -16.25 17.06
N ASN A 112 -20.77 -15.26 16.15
CA ASN A 112 -21.90 -15.12 15.19
C ASN A 112 -23.19 -14.58 15.84
N VAL A 113 -23.06 -13.69 16.84
CA VAL A 113 -24.15 -13.23 17.74
C VAL A 113 -25.37 -12.65 17.03
N GLY A 114 -25.20 -12.15 15.80
CA GLY A 114 -26.32 -11.68 14.99
C GLY A 114 -27.36 -12.77 14.77
N PHE A 115 -26.92 -14.02 14.57
CA PHE A 115 -27.81 -15.17 14.40
C PHE A 115 -28.66 -15.43 15.66
N ASP A 116 -28.01 -15.48 16.83
CA ASP A 116 -28.70 -15.75 18.10
C ASP A 116 -29.78 -14.70 18.38
N ILE A 117 -29.45 -13.43 18.20
CA ILE A 117 -30.40 -12.34 18.43
C ILE A 117 -31.57 -12.41 17.44
N ASP A 118 -31.30 -12.65 16.15
CA ASP A 118 -32.34 -12.73 15.13
C ASP A 118 -33.32 -13.89 15.46
N VAL A 119 -32.82 -15.06 15.88
CA VAL A 119 -33.65 -16.21 16.26
C VAL A 119 -34.43 -15.96 17.55
N LEU A 120 -33.84 -15.30 18.54
CA LEU A 120 -34.51 -14.95 19.79
C LEU A 120 -35.70 -13.99 19.56
N GLU A 121 -35.49 -12.93 18.77
CA GLU A 121 -36.55 -12.00 18.36
C GLU A 121 -37.64 -12.73 17.57
N ASN A 122 -37.26 -13.58 16.61
CA ASN A 122 -38.20 -14.36 15.80
C ASN A 122 -39.00 -15.39 16.62
N SER A 123 -38.40 -15.93 17.68
CA SER A 123 -39.07 -16.90 18.56
C SER A 123 -40.12 -16.20 19.45
N GLY A 124 -40.04 -14.88 19.64
CA GLY A 124 -41.06 -14.10 20.34
C GLY A 124 -40.53 -13.17 21.43
N LEU A 125 -39.22 -12.97 21.54
CA LEU A 125 -38.69 -11.90 22.39
C LEU A 125 -38.94 -10.52 21.75
N PRO A 126 -39.14 -9.46 22.56
CA PRO A 126 -39.09 -8.09 22.09
C PRO A 126 -37.76 -7.77 21.38
N ARG A 127 -37.76 -6.72 20.56
CA ARG A 127 -36.57 -6.29 19.84
C ARG A 127 -35.42 -5.95 20.80
N ILE A 128 -34.25 -6.52 20.56
CA ILE A 128 -33.07 -6.38 21.42
C ILE A 128 -32.19 -5.23 20.91
N GLU A 129 -32.40 -4.06 21.50
CA GLU A 129 -31.65 -2.82 21.21
C GLU A 129 -30.43 -2.66 22.12
N LYS A 130 -29.50 -3.62 22.03
CA LYS A 130 -28.24 -3.60 22.79
C LYS A 130 -27.02 -3.59 21.88
N ARG A 131 -25.92 -3.03 22.39
CA ARG A 131 -24.63 -3.09 21.71
C ARG A 131 -24.21 -4.56 21.57
N ARG A 132 -23.84 -4.98 20.36
CA ARG A 132 -23.44 -6.35 20.05
C ARG A 132 -21.94 -6.38 19.74
N TYR A 133 -21.26 -7.40 20.25
CA TYR A 133 -19.86 -7.69 19.93
C TYR A 133 -19.76 -9.11 19.39
N ASP A 134 -19.49 -9.22 18.10
CA ASP A 134 -19.28 -10.52 17.46
C ASP A 134 -17.81 -10.93 17.53
N LEU A 135 -17.47 -11.90 18.38
CA LEU A 135 -16.10 -12.36 18.54
C LEU A 135 -15.57 -13.04 17.27
N MET A 136 -16.43 -13.71 16.50
CA MET A 136 -16.02 -14.40 15.26
C MET A 136 -15.54 -13.39 14.23
N GLU A 137 -16.32 -12.32 14.01
CA GLU A 137 -15.99 -11.23 13.10
C GLU A 137 -14.73 -10.49 13.52
N ARG A 138 -14.65 -10.10 14.79
CA ARG A 138 -13.52 -9.36 15.33
C ARG A 138 -12.23 -10.17 15.25
N TYR A 139 -12.31 -11.46 15.56
CA TYR A 139 -11.16 -12.34 15.42
C TYR A 139 -10.73 -12.50 13.96
N ALA A 140 -11.67 -12.63 13.01
CA ALA A 140 -11.36 -12.75 11.59
C ALA A 140 -10.67 -11.48 11.03
N GLN A 141 -11.12 -10.29 11.43
CA GLN A 141 -10.48 -9.01 11.04
C GLN A 141 -9.03 -8.89 11.55
N CYS A 142 -8.74 -9.44 12.74
CA CYS A 142 -7.42 -9.40 13.36
C CYS A 142 -6.48 -10.53 12.90
N TYR A 143 -6.98 -11.75 12.73
CA TYR A 143 -6.15 -12.95 12.54
C TYR A 143 -6.62 -13.87 11.40
N GLY A 144 -7.73 -13.53 10.73
CA GLY A 144 -8.26 -14.31 9.61
C GLY A 144 -7.33 -14.27 8.40
N ARG A 145 -7.24 -15.39 7.68
CA ARG A 145 -6.57 -15.43 6.38
C ARG A 145 -7.50 -14.81 5.35
N TYR A 146 -7.02 -13.85 4.56
CA TYR A 146 -7.78 -13.32 3.45
C TYR A 146 -8.07 -14.40 2.41
N SER A 147 -9.29 -14.44 1.91
CA SER A 147 -9.74 -15.36 0.86
C SER A 147 -10.15 -14.55 -0.36
N GLU A 148 -9.33 -14.63 -1.42
CA GLU A 148 -9.60 -13.95 -2.71
C GLU A 148 -10.94 -14.38 -3.31
N LYS A 149 -11.37 -15.62 -3.06
CA LYS A 149 -12.64 -16.18 -3.57
C LYS A 149 -13.86 -15.47 -2.98
N THR A 150 -13.79 -15.07 -1.71
CA THR A 150 -14.91 -14.46 -0.98
C THR A 150 -14.77 -12.95 -0.87
N GLY A 151 -13.60 -12.41 -1.18
CA GLY A 151 -13.29 -10.99 -0.98
C GLY A 151 -13.19 -10.59 0.49
N ASP A 152 -13.10 -11.55 1.41
CA ASP A 152 -13.21 -11.35 2.86
C ASP A 152 -12.29 -12.30 3.65
N TYR A 153 -12.17 -12.08 4.96
CA TYR A 153 -11.41 -12.91 5.89
C TYR A 153 -12.09 -14.25 6.13
N ALA A 154 -11.29 -15.31 6.21
CA ALA A 154 -11.77 -16.63 6.59
C ALA A 154 -12.25 -16.63 8.05
N TRP A 155 -13.52 -16.94 8.25
CA TRP A 155 -14.11 -17.18 9.57
C TRP A 155 -13.36 -18.29 10.32
N CYS A 156 -13.18 -18.10 11.63
CA CYS A 156 -12.65 -19.12 12.52
C CYS A 156 -13.82 -19.85 13.17
N LYS A 157 -13.69 -21.16 13.40
CA LYS A 157 -14.62 -21.89 14.28
C LYS A 157 -14.30 -21.57 15.74
N LEU A 158 -15.31 -21.55 16.61
CA LEU A 158 -15.13 -21.33 18.05
C LEU A 158 -14.20 -22.39 18.66
N SER A 159 -14.39 -23.67 18.37
CA SER A 159 -13.53 -24.75 18.86
C SER A 159 -12.06 -24.60 18.47
N ARG A 160 -11.78 -24.06 17.28
CA ARG A 160 -10.41 -23.72 16.87
C ARG A 160 -9.84 -22.57 17.69
N LEU A 161 -10.64 -21.55 17.97
CA LEU A 161 -10.23 -20.42 18.81
C LEU A 161 -10.01 -20.84 20.27
N ALA A 162 -10.95 -21.61 20.83
CA ALA A 162 -10.87 -22.20 22.16
C ALA A 162 -9.60 -23.06 22.30
N SER A 163 -9.32 -23.92 21.31
CA SER A 163 -8.10 -24.73 21.28
C SER A 163 -6.83 -23.88 21.27
N LYS A 164 -6.77 -22.79 20.47
CA LYS A 164 -5.66 -21.81 20.49
C LYS A 164 -5.45 -21.23 21.89
N TYR A 165 -6.53 -20.95 22.61
CA TYR A 165 -6.48 -20.43 23.99
C TYR A 165 -6.54 -21.51 25.08
N ARG A 166 -6.28 -22.77 24.69
CA ARG A 166 -6.19 -23.94 25.58
C ARG A 166 -7.44 -24.15 26.43
N TYR A 167 -8.61 -23.81 25.90
CA TYR A 167 -9.91 -24.09 26.49
C TYR A 167 -10.53 -25.31 25.80
N ARG A 168 -10.97 -26.28 26.59
CA ARG A 168 -11.66 -27.49 26.13
C ARG A 168 -13.05 -27.48 26.72
N TYR A 169 -14.04 -27.84 25.91
CA TYR A 169 -15.44 -27.82 26.28
C TYR A 169 -16.20 -28.78 25.38
N GLU A 170 -17.46 -29.05 25.70
CA GLU A 170 -18.37 -29.84 24.88
C GLU A 170 -19.02 -28.93 23.83
N GLU A 171 -18.68 -29.13 22.55
CA GLU A 171 -19.24 -28.34 21.44
C GLU A 171 -20.74 -28.65 21.27
N HIS A 172 -21.50 -27.65 20.83
CA HIS A 172 -22.94 -27.76 20.55
C HIS A 172 -23.78 -27.94 21.81
N ASN A 173 -23.40 -27.18 22.84
CA ASN A 173 -24.15 -26.98 24.05
C ASN A 173 -24.10 -25.49 24.39
N ALA A 174 -25.26 -24.83 24.36
CA ALA A 174 -25.33 -23.38 24.53
C ALA A 174 -24.57 -22.84 25.75
N LEU A 175 -24.63 -23.53 26.90
CA LEU A 175 -23.94 -23.07 28.10
C LEU A 175 -22.42 -23.19 27.96
N GLU A 176 -21.94 -24.30 27.41
CA GLU A 176 -20.51 -24.54 27.24
C GLU A 176 -19.92 -23.68 26.11
N ASP A 177 -20.65 -23.46 25.01
CA ASP A 177 -20.29 -22.54 23.93
C ASP A 177 -20.27 -21.07 24.40
N ALA A 178 -21.24 -20.63 25.21
CA ALA A 178 -21.23 -19.30 25.82
C ALA A 178 -20.03 -19.09 26.74
N LYS A 179 -19.70 -20.07 27.60
CA LYS A 179 -18.50 -20.03 28.46
C LYS A 179 -17.21 -20.04 27.64
N ALA A 180 -17.13 -20.87 26.59
CA ALA A 180 -15.99 -20.91 25.69
C ALA A 180 -15.80 -19.56 24.99
N THR A 181 -16.89 -18.91 24.56
CA THR A 181 -16.88 -17.57 23.98
C THR A 181 -16.39 -16.52 24.97
N ALA A 182 -16.88 -16.53 26.23
CA ALA A 182 -16.42 -15.64 27.29
C ALA A 182 -14.90 -15.77 27.54
N HIS A 183 -14.39 -17.00 27.67
CA HIS A 183 -12.96 -17.25 27.84
C HIS A 183 -12.16 -16.77 26.63
N CYS A 184 -12.61 -17.09 25.41
CA CYS A 184 -11.94 -16.69 24.18
C CYS A 184 -11.90 -15.17 24.02
N PHE A 185 -12.98 -14.47 24.37
CA PHE A 185 -13.04 -13.02 24.36
C PHE A 185 -12.00 -12.41 25.30
N LYS A 186 -11.94 -12.86 26.57
CA LYS A 186 -10.95 -12.37 27.56
C LYS A 186 -9.52 -12.57 27.06
N ARG A 187 -9.22 -13.73 26.48
CA ARG A 187 -7.89 -14.06 25.95
C ARG A 187 -7.55 -13.28 24.69
N PHE A 188 -8.50 -13.12 23.79
CA PHE A 188 -8.34 -12.30 22.60
C PHE A 188 -8.10 -10.84 22.94
N ARG A 189 -8.86 -10.27 23.88
CA ARG A 189 -8.68 -8.89 24.35
C ARG A 189 -7.29 -8.69 24.95
N ALA A 190 -6.84 -9.56 25.86
CA ALA A 190 -5.51 -9.49 26.46
C ALA A 190 -4.38 -9.64 25.42
N ALA A 191 -4.54 -10.55 24.45
CA ALA A 191 -3.58 -10.72 23.36
C ALA A 191 -3.49 -9.45 22.52
N CYS A 192 -4.64 -8.87 22.13
CA CYS A 192 -4.70 -7.60 21.43
C CYS A 192 -4.01 -6.49 22.25
N GLU A 193 -4.35 -6.30 23.52
CA GLU A 193 -3.70 -5.28 24.37
C GLU A 193 -2.16 -5.42 24.41
N SER A 194 -1.63 -6.65 24.42
CA SER A 194 -0.19 -6.90 24.46
C SER A 194 0.52 -6.77 23.10
N GLU A 195 -0.09 -7.24 22.02
CA GLU A 195 0.51 -7.28 20.68
C GLU A 195 0.32 -5.97 19.91
N TRP A 196 -0.72 -5.21 20.27
CA TRP A 196 -1.17 -4.05 19.52
C TRP A 196 -0.18 -2.89 19.48
N PRO A 197 0.46 -2.46 20.58
CA PRO A 197 1.40 -1.34 20.54
C PRO A 197 2.56 -1.60 19.57
N ARG A 198 3.03 -2.85 19.53
CA ARG A 198 4.11 -3.27 18.63
C ARG A 198 3.65 -3.30 17.17
N ALA A 199 2.50 -3.93 16.90
CA ALA A 199 1.97 -4.03 15.55
C ALA A 199 1.61 -2.66 14.96
N GLU A 200 1.21 -1.71 15.81
CA GLU A 200 0.94 -0.32 15.43
C GLU A 200 2.22 0.42 15.03
N GLU A 201 3.28 0.32 15.81
CA GLU A 201 4.57 0.93 15.48
C GLU A 201 5.11 0.39 14.15
N GLU A 202 5.10 -0.95 13.96
CA GLU A 202 5.58 -1.58 12.73
C GLU A 202 4.79 -1.12 11.49
N ARG A 203 3.48 -0.88 11.63
CA ARG A 203 2.66 -0.34 10.52
C ARG A 203 2.90 1.14 10.27
N ARG A 204 3.05 1.96 11.31
CA ARG A 204 3.41 3.38 11.17
C ARG A 204 4.73 3.49 10.40
N GLU A 205 5.72 2.68 10.73
CA GLU A 205 6.99 2.59 10.00
C GLU A 205 6.79 2.17 8.54
N HIS A 206 5.94 1.16 8.28
CA HIS A 206 5.65 0.70 6.92
C HIS A 206 4.97 1.78 6.08
N VAL A 207 3.91 2.42 6.59
CA VAL A 207 3.20 3.52 5.90
C VAL A 207 4.17 4.66 5.62
N LEU A 208 5.04 4.99 6.58
CA LEU A 208 6.05 6.01 6.40
C LEU A 208 7.04 5.64 5.28
N LYS A 209 7.42 4.37 5.18
CA LYS A 209 8.28 3.86 4.11
C LYS A 209 7.62 3.99 2.74
N ILE A 210 6.32 3.69 2.63
CA ILE A 210 5.54 3.87 1.40
C ILE A 210 5.50 5.36 1.01
N LYS A 211 5.09 6.24 1.93
CA LYS A 211 5.05 7.69 1.69
C LYS A 211 6.42 8.25 1.26
N LYS A 212 7.50 7.77 1.87
CA LYS A 212 8.88 8.12 1.47
C LYS A 212 9.18 7.66 0.04
N ALA A 213 8.76 6.46 -0.34
CA ALA A 213 8.98 5.93 -1.68
C ALA A 213 8.17 6.71 -2.74
N GLU A 214 6.91 7.04 -2.44
CA GLU A 214 6.02 7.84 -3.30
C GLU A 214 6.57 9.26 -3.51
N ALA A 215 6.92 9.96 -2.43
CA ALA A 215 7.52 11.29 -2.55
C ALA A 215 8.82 11.28 -3.37
N ILE A 216 9.68 10.27 -3.20
CA ILE A 216 10.90 10.14 -4.00
C ILE A 216 10.57 9.84 -5.47
N LYS A 217 9.53 9.06 -5.74
CA LYS A 217 9.08 8.74 -7.10
C LYS A 217 8.62 10.02 -7.82
N GLU A 218 7.78 10.82 -7.18
CA GLU A 218 7.32 12.12 -7.73
C GLU A 218 8.49 13.07 -8.00
N ILE A 219 9.48 13.14 -7.10
CA ILE A 219 10.68 13.96 -7.31
C ILE A 219 11.47 13.47 -8.53
N LYS A 220 11.65 12.16 -8.70
CA LYS A 220 12.35 11.59 -9.86
C LYS A 220 11.62 11.84 -11.17
N GLU A 221 10.30 11.79 -11.17
CA GLU A 221 9.49 12.07 -12.35
C GLU A 221 9.63 13.54 -12.78
N ARG A 222 9.65 14.48 -11.82
CA ARG A 222 9.94 15.89 -12.09
C ARG A 222 11.36 16.14 -12.57
N GLU A 223 12.36 15.51 -11.95
CA GLU A 223 13.77 15.55 -12.38
C GLU A 223 13.93 15.06 -13.83
N ALA A 224 13.32 13.93 -14.18
CA ALA A 224 13.36 13.39 -15.53
C ALA A 224 12.68 14.31 -16.55
N ALA A 225 11.55 14.93 -16.19
CA ALA A 225 10.86 15.88 -17.06
C ALA A 225 11.69 17.16 -17.32
N GLU A 226 12.30 17.75 -16.28
CA GLU A 226 13.17 18.92 -16.43
C GLU A 226 14.43 18.60 -17.25
N LEU A 227 15.08 17.46 -17.00
CA LEU A 227 16.26 17.03 -17.76
C LEU A 227 15.91 16.74 -19.23
N SER A 228 14.78 16.08 -19.50
CA SER A 228 14.32 15.84 -20.87
C SER A 228 14.07 17.13 -21.64
N ALA A 229 13.46 18.14 -21.00
CA ALA A 229 13.24 19.45 -21.62
C ALA A 229 14.56 20.21 -21.88
N LEU A 230 15.59 19.95 -21.08
CA LEU A 230 16.92 20.51 -21.30
C LEU A 230 17.68 19.76 -22.41
N ASP A 231 17.56 18.43 -22.47
CA ASP A 231 18.13 17.60 -23.54
C ASP A 231 17.60 18.05 -24.92
N GLU A 232 16.30 18.39 -25.03
CA GLU A 232 15.72 18.98 -26.25
C GLU A 232 16.39 20.30 -26.68
N LYS A 233 17.02 21.06 -25.76
CA LYS A 233 17.79 22.26 -26.06
C LYS A 233 19.27 21.96 -26.35
N ILE A 234 19.84 20.97 -25.66
CA ILE A 234 21.24 20.55 -25.73
C ILE A 234 21.53 19.83 -27.05
N ASP A 235 20.70 18.85 -27.40
CA ASP A 235 20.88 17.98 -28.55
C ASP A 235 21.04 18.71 -29.89
N PRO A 236 20.19 19.70 -30.25
CA PRO A 236 20.38 20.45 -31.50
C PRO A 236 21.68 21.27 -31.50
N VAL A 237 22.11 21.79 -30.34
CA VAL A 237 23.37 22.54 -30.23
C VAL A 237 24.55 21.60 -30.40
N ARG A 238 24.53 20.41 -29.78
CA ARG A 238 25.56 19.37 -29.96
C ARG A 238 25.65 18.92 -31.40
N ALA A 239 24.52 18.60 -32.03
CA ALA A 239 24.46 18.22 -33.43
C ALA A 239 25.06 19.29 -34.36
N GLU A 240 24.79 20.57 -34.09
CA GLU A 240 25.34 21.68 -34.86
C GLU A 240 26.85 21.87 -34.60
N ILE A 241 27.33 21.67 -33.36
CA ILE A 241 28.77 21.67 -33.05
C ILE A 241 29.48 20.56 -33.83
N ASP A 242 28.96 19.33 -33.76
CA ASP A 242 29.54 18.16 -34.42
C ASP A 242 29.59 18.34 -35.94
N LYS A 243 28.51 18.86 -36.52
CA LYS A 243 28.45 19.21 -37.94
C LYS A 243 29.51 20.25 -38.32
N ASN A 244 29.66 21.30 -37.52
CA ASN A 244 30.66 22.33 -37.79
C ASN A 244 32.09 21.81 -37.64
N LYS A 245 32.36 20.95 -36.65
CA LYS A 245 33.65 20.27 -36.47
C LYS A 245 33.97 19.36 -37.65
N ALA A 246 33.03 18.52 -38.09
CA ALA A 246 33.20 17.65 -39.25
C ALA A 246 33.48 18.46 -40.54
N ASN A 247 32.74 19.56 -40.78
CA ASN A 247 32.97 20.45 -41.92
C ASN A 247 34.36 21.09 -41.91
N ILE A 248 34.87 21.46 -40.72
CA ILE A 248 36.22 22.00 -40.57
C ILE A 248 37.26 20.91 -40.86
N GLU A 249 37.06 19.68 -40.38
CA GLU A 249 37.96 18.56 -40.62
C GLU A 249 38.01 18.15 -42.10
N GLU A 250 36.87 18.09 -42.79
CA GLU A 250 36.82 17.76 -44.21
C GLU A 250 37.52 18.83 -45.07
N ARG A 251 37.32 20.12 -44.75
CA ARG A 251 37.97 21.22 -45.46
C ARG A 251 39.47 21.26 -45.23
N THR A 252 39.94 21.05 -44.00
CA THR A 252 41.38 21.00 -43.71
C THR A 252 42.07 19.86 -44.45
N LYS A 253 41.42 18.68 -44.58
CA LYS A 253 41.91 17.58 -45.44
C LYS A 253 41.96 17.99 -46.92
N SER A 254 40.90 18.61 -47.44
CA SER A 254 40.83 19.05 -48.84
C SER A 254 41.87 20.12 -49.19
N GLU A 255 42.04 21.14 -48.34
CA GLU A 255 43.05 22.19 -48.51
C GLU A 255 44.47 21.63 -48.48
N ALA A 256 44.76 20.67 -47.59
CA ALA A 256 46.04 19.98 -47.56
C ALA A 256 46.33 19.23 -48.87
N THR A 257 45.34 18.52 -49.43
CA THR A 257 45.50 17.81 -50.71
C THR A 257 45.69 18.76 -51.90
N SER A 258 44.94 19.86 -51.95
CA SER A 258 45.06 20.88 -53.00
C SER A 258 46.42 21.59 -52.96
N GLY A 259 46.88 21.99 -51.75
CA GLY A 259 48.20 22.59 -51.57
C GLY A 259 49.34 21.68 -52.00
N VAL A 260 49.24 20.37 -51.72
CA VAL A 260 50.21 19.36 -52.20
C VAL A 260 50.18 19.26 -53.72
N LEU A 261 49.00 19.18 -54.35
CA LEU A 261 48.87 19.11 -55.82
C LEU A 261 49.41 20.37 -56.51
N SER A 262 49.13 21.56 -55.97
CA SER A 262 49.68 22.82 -56.49
C SER A 262 51.20 22.89 -56.35
N ALA A 263 51.77 22.45 -55.22
CA ALA A 263 53.21 22.39 -55.03
C ALA A 263 53.88 21.42 -56.01
N VAL A 264 53.30 20.24 -56.25
CA VAL A 264 53.77 19.26 -57.24
C VAL A 264 53.71 19.83 -58.66
N LEU A 265 52.61 20.51 -59.03
CA LEU A 265 52.46 21.14 -60.34
C LEU A 265 53.50 22.25 -60.57
N LEU A 266 53.74 23.10 -59.57
CA LEU A 266 54.80 24.13 -59.62
C LEU A 266 56.18 23.50 -59.83
N LEU A 267 56.46 22.40 -59.14
CA LEU A 267 57.72 21.65 -59.29
C LEU A 267 57.88 21.09 -60.71
N LEU A 268 56.82 20.53 -61.30
CA LEU A 268 56.81 20.04 -62.68
C LEU A 268 56.99 21.17 -63.71
N ILE A 269 56.39 22.35 -63.47
CA ILE A 269 56.56 23.53 -64.35
C ILE A 269 58.01 24.03 -64.27
N CYS A 270 58.62 24.09 -63.09
CA CYS A 270 60.03 24.47 -62.93
C CYS A 270 60.99 23.50 -63.65
N LEU A 271 60.63 22.22 -63.77
CA LEU A 271 61.45 21.22 -64.47
C LEU A 271 61.34 21.29 -66.00
N THR A 272 60.33 21.97 -66.56
CA THR A 272 60.09 22.04 -68.01
C THR A 272 60.61 23.31 -68.69
N PHE A 273 61.06 24.32 -67.94
CA PHE A 273 61.62 25.56 -68.50
C PHE A 273 63.11 25.72 -68.17
N SER A 274 63.96 25.54 -69.18
CA SER A 274 65.39 25.82 -69.12
C SER A 274 65.69 27.33 -69.08
N TRP A 275 66.60 27.73 -68.18
CA TRP A 275 67.19 29.07 -67.95
C TRP A 275 67.51 29.80 -69.27
N PRO A 276 66.88 30.96 -69.62
CA PRO A 276 66.92 32.18 -68.80
C PRO A 276 65.68 33.11 -69.00
N ILE A 277 64.54 32.86 -68.33
CA ILE A 277 63.41 33.83 -68.30
C ILE A 277 62.75 33.87 -66.90
N VAL A 278 63.55 33.86 -65.84
CA VAL A 278 63.05 33.69 -64.46
C VAL A 278 62.58 34.99 -63.75
N PRO A 279 62.94 36.24 -64.12
CA PRO A 279 62.47 37.39 -63.34
C PRO A 279 60.98 37.75 -63.50
N PHE A 280 60.33 37.33 -64.58
CA PHE A 280 58.94 37.73 -64.88
C PHE A 280 57.89 36.66 -64.51
N VAL A 281 58.30 35.39 -64.40
CA VAL A 281 57.40 34.27 -64.09
C VAL A 281 57.12 34.19 -62.58
N LEU A 282 58.08 34.56 -61.72
CA LEU A 282 57.88 34.53 -60.27
C LEU A 282 56.86 35.57 -59.77
N THR A 283 56.70 36.71 -60.46
CA THR A 283 55.68 37.71 -60.09
C THR A 283 54.28 37.34 -60.56
N ALA A 284 54.15 36.62 -61.69
CA ALA A 284 52.85 36.19 -62.21
C ALA A 284 52.25 34.99 -61.45
N PHE A 285 53.07 34.11 -60.87
CA PHE A 285 52.61 32.91 -60.15
C PHE A 285 52.57 33.05 -58.62
N ALA A 286 53.25 34.04 -58.03
CA ALA A 286 53.14 34.34 -56.60
C ALA A 286 51.78 34.98 -56.23
N VAL A 287 51.18 35.76 -57.14
CA VAL A 287 49.92 36.47 -56.89
C VAL A 287 48.72 35.53 -56.73
N PRO A 288 48.54 34.45 -57.52
CA PRO A 288 47.50 33.44 -57.26
C PRO A 288 47.69 32.69 -55.94
N SER A 289 48.93 32.44 -55.52
CA SER A 289 49.24 31.73 -54.27
C SER A 289 48.98 32.60 -53.03
N ILE A 290 49.31 33.90 -53.11
CA ILE A 290 48.99 34.89 -52.07
C ILE A 290 47.48 35.21 -52.08
N ALA A 291 46.84 35.29 -53.25
CA ALA A 291 45.40 35.42 -53.35
C ALA A 291 44.67 34.18 -52.81
N TRP A 292 45.22 32.99 -52.98
CA TRP A 292 44.70 31.75 -52.38
C TRP A 292 44.91 31.71 -50.87
N LEU A 293 46.08 32.13 -50.36
CA LEU A 293 46.31 32.33 -48.93
C LEU A 293 45.42 33.42 -48.33
N LEU A 294 45.15 34.50 -49.06
CA LEU A 294 44.26 35.60 -48.64
C LEU A 294 42.78 35.19 -48.75
N VAL A 295 42.38 34.40 -49.73
CA VAL A 295 41.02 33.84 -49.84
C VAL A 295 40.80 32.75 -48.80
N SER A 296 41.81 31.93 -48.49
CA SER A 296 41.82 30.99 -47.36
C SER A 296 41.77 31.72 -46.01
N ALA A 297 42.50 32.84 -45.86
CA ALA A 297 42.47 33.68 -44.65
C ALA A 297 41.20 34.53 -44.49
N VAL A 298 40.60 35.01 -45.60
CA VAL A 298 39.34 35.79 -45.63
C VAL A 298 38.12 34.86 -45.52
N SER A 299 38.23 33.63 -46.01
CA SER A 299 37.31 32.52 -45.75
C SER A 299 37.66 31.84 -44.42
N LYS A 300 37.79 32.61 -43.33
CA LYS A 300 37.36 32.12 -42.01
C LYS A 300 35.91 31.70 -42.17
N SER A 301 35.72 30.41 -42.44
CA SER A 301 34.45 29.83 -42.82
C SER A 301 33.39 30.21 -41.79
N GLU A 302 32.15 30.35 -42.24
CA GLU A 302 31.02 30.61 -41.35
C GLU A 302 30.99 29.61 -40.17
N SER A 303 31.39 28.36 -40.41
CA SER A 303 31.59 27.32 -39.38
C SER A 303 32.67 27.67 -38.34
N THR A 304 33.85 28.13 -38.76
CA THR A 304 34.91 28.56 -37.81
C THR A 304 34.53 29.79 -36.99
N ARG A 305 33.66 30.66 -37.53
CA ARG A 305 33.16 31.84 -36.81
C ARG A 305 32.04 31.52 -35.81
N LYS A 306 31.18 30.56 -36.12
CA LYS A 306 30.04 30.16 -35.26
C LYS A 306 30.43 29.24 -34.11
N LEU A 307 31.47 28.41 -34.29
CA LEU A 307 31.85 27.36 -33.34
C LEU A 307 32.08 27.87 -31.89
N PRO A 308 32.84 28.95 -31.62
CA PRO A 308 33.06 29.43 -30.25
C PRO A 308 31.77 29.87 -29.54
N GLY A 309 30.81 30.44 -30.28
CA GLY A 309 29.51 30.84 -29.73
C GLY A 309 28.63 29.64 -29.38
N LEU A 310 28.68 28.58 -30.20
CA LEU A 310 28.00 27.33 -29.92
C LEU A 310 28.63 26.60 -28.71
N GLU A 311 29.96 26.58 -28.62
CA GLU A 311 30.70 26.00 -27.49
C GLU A 311 30.45 26.75 -26.17
N ALA A 312 30.31 28.07 -26.20
CA ALA A 312 29.90 28.83 -25.03
C ALA A 312 28.45 28.52 -24.62
N ARG A 313 27.53 28.39 -25.60
CA ARG A 313 26.12 28.06 -25.36
C ARG A 313 25.93 26.67 -24.79
N ILE A 314 26.62 25.66 -25.32
CA ILE A 314 26.51 24.29 -24.81
C ILE A 314 27.01 24.20 -23.37
N LYS A 315 28.11 24.89 -23.05
CA LYS A 315 28.65 24.95 -21.69
C LYS A 315 27.66 25.57 -20.70
N LEU A 316 26.92 26.59 -21.11
CA LEU A 316 25.88 27.19 -20.25
C LEU A 316 24.75 26.19 -19.96
N LEU A 317 24.29 25.45 -20.98
CA LEU A 317 23.25 24.43 -20.82
C LEU A 317 23.73 23.23 -19.99
N GLU A 318 25.00 22.84 -20.12
CA GLU A 318 25.59 21.78 -19.30
C GLU A 318 25.70 22.20 -17.82
N ASN A 319 26.03 23.47 -17.55
CA ASN A 319 25.96 24.01 -16.18
C ASN A 319 24.52 24.00 -15.64
N GLU A 320 23.53 24.41 -16.45
CA GLU A 320 22.11 24.35 -16.07
C GLU A 320 21.67 22.92 -15.74
N ARG A 321 22.19 21.93 -16.47
CA ARG A 321 21.96 20.50 -16.21
C ARG A 321 22.51 20.09 -14.84
N GLU A 322 23.73 20.50 -14.50
CA GLU A 322 24.35 20.22 -13.21
C GLU A 322 23.57 20.86 -12.06
N GLU A 323 23.11 22.11 -12.22
CA GLU A 323 22.28 22.82 -11.23
C GLU A 323 20.94 22.10 -10.99
N ILE A 324 20.28 21.61 -12.05
CA ILE A 324 19.04 20.82 -11.94
C ILE A 324 19.30 19.52 -11.17
N GLU A 325 20.36 18.77 -11.53
CA GLU A 325 20.71 17.53 -10.85
C GLU A 325 21.04 17.76 -9.37
N GLU A 326 21.72 18.86 -9.03
CA GLU A 326 22.04 19.23 -7.64
C GLU A 326 20.78 19.61 -6.85
N LYS A 327 19.92 20.47 -7.41
CA LYS A 327 18.61 20.83 -6.84
C LYS A 327 17.79 19.58 -6.48
N TYR A 328 17.63 18.66 -7.43
CA TYR A 328 16.84 17.44 -7.19
C TYR A 328 17.53 16.47 -6.23
N ARG A 329 18.87 16.45 -6.17
CA ARG A 329 19.62 15.70 -5.16
C ARG A 329 19.34 16.22 -3.75
N GLU A 330 19.29 17.53 -3.56
CA GLU A 330 18.91 18.19 -2.30
C GLU A 330 17.46 17.88 -1.93
N GLU A 331 16.50 18.03 -2.85
CA GLU A 331 15.08 17.72 -2.61
C GLU A 331 14.88 16.26 -2.17
N LYS A 332 15.54 15.30 -2.84
CA LYS A 332 15.52 13.87 -2.45
C LYS A 332 16.09 13.67 -1.05
N ARG A 333 17.13 14.40 -0.67
CA ARG A 333 17.74 14.34 0.68
C ARG A 333 16.82 14.92 1.74
N GLU A 334 16.15 16.03 1.46
CA GLU A 334 15.17 16.63 2.36
C GLU A 334 13.94 15.75 2.54
N ALA A 335 13.38 15.20 1.46
CA ALA A 335 12.21 14.32 1.52
C ALA A 335 12.47 13.09 2.41
N ARG A 336 13.69 12.53 2.34
CA ARG A 336 14.13 11.43 3.22
C ARG A 336 14.18 11.85 4.70
N LYS A 337 14.54 13.11 4.98
CA LYS A 337 14.68 13.67 6.34
C LYS A 337 13.35 14.12 6.96
N LYS A 338 12.54 14.93 6.26
CA LYS A 338 11.27 15.50 6.77
C LYS A 338 10.34 14.41 7.30
N LEU A 339 10.14 13.37 6.52
CA LEU A 339 9.31 12.23 6.90
C LEU A 339 9.90 11.42 8.09
N GLY A 340 11.21 11.48 8.36
CA GLY A 340 11.78 10.90 9.58
C GLY A 340 11.58 11.75 10.83
N GLY A 341 11.56 13.09 10.69
CA GLY A 341 11.38 14.03 11.81
C GLY A 341 9.95 14.13 12.33
N ASP A 342 8.96 14.03 11.43
CA ASP A 342 7.55 14.08 11.82
C ASP A 342 7.12 12.84 12.62
N ALA A 343 7.67 11.65 12.30
CA ALA A 343 7.47 10.43 13.07
C ALA A 343 8.03 10.52 14.51
N LEU A 344 9.15 11.23 14.71
CA LEU A 344 9.76 11.47 16.02
C LEU A 344 8.99 12.50 16.87
N LYS A 345 8.24 13.42 16.22
CA LYS A 345 7.35 14.37 16.91
C LYS A 345 6.01 13.73 17.28
N SER A 346 5.42 12.90 16.42
CA SER A 346 4.17 12.21 16.77
C SER A 346 4.35 11.24 17.93
N LYS A 347 5.49 10.52 17.98
CA LYS A 347 5.83 9.60 19.07
C LYS A 347 5.95 10.30 20.43
N ARG A 348 6.48 11.52 20.46
CA ARG A 348 6.58 12.35 21.68
C ARG A 348 5.23 12.86 22.17
N ASN A 349 4.28 13.11 21.27
CA ASN A 349 2.94 13.57 21.65
C ASN A 349 2.08 12.41 22.17
N ASP A 350 2.19 11.22 21.57
CA ASP A 350 1.46 10.00 22.01
C ASP A 350 1.95 9.47 23.38
N GLU A 351 3.22 9.68 23.76
CA GLU A 351 3.75 9.31 25.09
C GLU A 351 3.41 10.32 26.20
N SER A 352 2.89 11.50 25.83
CA SER A 352 2.60 12.62 26.75
C SER A 352 1.09 12.84 27.03
N ALA A 353 0.22 12.03 26.42
CA ALA A 353 -1.23 12.02 26.58
C ALA A 353 -1.67 10.68 27.18
#